data_AF-V4ZT01-F1
#
_entry.id   AF-V4ZT01-F1
#
_cell.length_a   1.000
_cell.length_b   1.000
_cell.length_c   1.000
_cell.angle_alpha   90.00
_cell.angle_beta   90.00
_cell.angle_gamma   90.00
#
_symmetry.space_group_name_H-M   'P 1'
#
loop_
_entity.id
_entity.type
_entity.pdbx_description
1 polymer ?
#
loop_
_entity_poly.entity_id
_entity_poly.type
_entity_poly.pdbx_seq_one_letter_code
_entity_poly.pdbx_strand_id
1 'polypeptide(L)'
;TILRACLDAGIAQEYSCRVGMCLACSAEILEGEVVQPAAHALTEAEGERYALTCMARPQSDLVLDRGSYPPSIDGDAEADAVADD
;
A
#
# COMPACT_ATOMS: atom_id res chain seq x y z
N THR A 1 2.52 3.35 12.88
CA THR A 1 2.34 2.64 11.60
C THR A 1 3.61 2.82 10.80
N ILE A 2 3.83 2.02 9.78
CA ILE A 2 5.06 2.06 8.98
C ILE A 2 5.27 3.47 8.40
N LEU A 3 4.20 4.11 7.90
CA LEU A 3 4.22 5.49 7.42
C LEU A 3 4.78 6.47 8.45
N ARG A 4 4.35 6.37 9.72
CA ARG A 4 4.84 7.27 10.78
C ARG A 4 6.34 7.09 11.00
N ALA A 5 6.82 5.86 11.03
CA ALA A 5 8.24 5.57 11.19
C ALA A 5 9.07 6.12 10.02
N CYS A 6 8.59 5.99 8.77
CA CYS A 6 9.24 6.59 7.61
C CYS A 6 9.35 8.13 7.74
N LEU A 7 8.24 8.79 8.09
CA LEU A 7 8.20 10.25 8.22
C LEU A 7 9.12 10.76 9.35
N ASP A 8 9.11 10.08 10.50
CA ASP A 8 9.98 10.43 11.64
C ASP A 8 11.47 10.24 11.30
N ALA A 9 11.79 9.29 10.42
CA ALA A 9 13.14 9.05 9.92
C ALA A 9 13.52 9.95 8.72
N GLY A 10 12.62 10.82 8.24
CA GLY A 10 12.86 11.64 7.05
C GLY A 10 12.87 10.86 5.73
N ILE A 11 12.33 9.64 5.73
CA ILE A 11 12.15 8.81 4.54
C ILE A 11 10.85 9.25 3.86
N ALA A 12 10.97 9.80 2.66
CA ALA A 12 9.82 10.20 1.87
C ALA A 12 9.00 8.97 1.51
N GLN A 13 7.82 8.79 2.09
CA GLN A 13 6.86 7.72 1.78
C GLN A 13 5.62 8.34 1.12
N GLU A 14 5.09 7.70 0.08
CA GLU A 14 3.85 8.16 -0.57
C GLU A 14 2.64 7.91 0.34
N TYR A 15 1.68 8.84 0.35
CA TYR A 15 0.41 8.70 1.06
C TYR A 15 -0.61 9.75 0.60
N SER A 16 -1.91 9.48 0.85
CA SER A 16 -2.99 10.44 0.64
C SER A 16 -4.01 10.42 1.79
N CYS A 17 -4.99 9.50 1.77
CA CYS A 17 -6.13 9.56 2.69
C CYS A 17 -5.79 9.31 4.16
N ARG A 18 -4.74 8.52 4.44
CA ARG A 18 -4.30 8.09 5.78
C ARG A 18 -5.37 7.39 6.63
N VAL A 19 -6.46 6.95 6.00
CA VAL A 19 -7.60 6.25 6.63
C VAL A 19 -7.83 4.85 6.04
N GLY A 20 -6.87 4.32 5.29
CA GLY A 20 -6.91 2.94 4.78
C GLY A 20 -7.87 2.71 3.61
N MET A 21 -8.38 3.78 3.00
CA MET A 21 -9.39 3.75 1.93
C MET A 21 -8.83 4.01 0.53
N CYS A 22 -7.53 4.28 0.39
CA CYS A 22 -6.87 4.44 -0.91
C CYS A 22 -5.57 3.63 -0.97
N LEU A 23 -5.03 3.46 -2.17
CA LEU A 23 -3.79 2.71 -2.41
C LEU A 23 -2.51 3.58 -2.47
N ALA A 24 -2.62 4.91 -2.28
CA ALA A 24 -1.48 5.84 -2.41
C ALA A 24 -0.32 5.60 -1.42
N CYS A 25 -0.47 4.74 -0.41
CA CYS A 25 0.59 4.43 0.55
C CYS A 25 1.02 2.96 0.50
N SER A 26 0.71 2.28 -0.59
CA SER A 26 1.05 0.88 -0.83
C SER A 26 2.56 0.66 -0.85
N ALA A 27 2.95 -0.50 -0.33
CA ALA A 27 4.28 -1.07 -0.44
C ALA A 27 4.14 -2.59 -0.51
N GLU A 28 4.93 -3.26 -1.33
CA GLU A 28 4.98 -4.72 -1.36
C GLU A 28 5.85 -5.24 -0.22
N ILE A 29 5.41 -6.32 0.42
CA ILE A 29 6.11 -7.00 1.50
C ILE A 29 7.02 -8.04 0.85
N LEU A 30 8.32 -7.77 0.84
CA LEU A 30 9.33 -8.70 0.33
C LEU A 30 9.75 -9.70 1.41
N GLU A 31 9.86 -9.24 2.66
CA GLU A 31 10.18 -10.06 3.83
C GLU A 31 9.42 -9.58 5.06
N GLY A 32 9.09 -10.52 5.94
CA GLY A 32 8.41 -10.27 7.22
C GLY A 32 6.89 -10.20 7.11
N GLU A 33 6.25 -9.78 8.20
CA GLU A 33 4.79 -9.84 8.34
C GLU A 33 4.24 -8.55 8.99
N VAL A 34 3.04 -8.16 8.58
CA VAL A 34 2.31 -7.02 9.14
C VAL A 34 0.90 -7.41 9.55
N VAL A 35 0.35 -6.67 10.51
CA VAL A 35 -1.08 -6.68 10.82
C VAL A 35 -1.69 -5.33 10.43
N GLN A 36 -2.82 -5.36 9.69
CA GLN A 36 -3.44 -4.17 9.11
C GLN A 36 -4.99 -4.25 9.02
N PRO A 37 -5.71 -4.36 10.15
CA PRO A 37 -7.15 -4.61 10.16
C PRO A 37 -8.02 -3.47 9.58
N ALA A 38 -7.44 -2.29 9.36
CA ALA A 38 -8.10 -1.12 8.79
C ALA A 38 -7.65 -0.82 7.35
N ALA A 39 -7.00 -1.77 6.67
CA ALA A 39 -6.57 -1.63 5.28
C ALA A 39 -7.71 -1.94 4.29
N HIS A 40 -8.80 -1.18 4.38
CA HIS A 40 -10.04 -1.42 3.63
C HIS A 40 -9.91 -1.36 2.10
N ALA A 41 -8.87 -0.69 1.59
CA ALA A 41 -8.59 -0.63 0.15
C ALA A 41 -7.92 -1.89 -0.41
N LEU A 42 -7.42 -2.80 0.44
CA LEU A 42 -6.85 -4.07 0.01
C LEU A 42 -7.89 -5.18 0.16
N THR A 43 -7.90 -6.10 -0.80
CA THR A 43 -8.49 -7.43 -0.58
C THR A 43 -7.66 -8.22 0.45
N GLU A 44 -8.22 -9.31 0.98
CA GLU A 44 -7.51 -10.17 1.93
C GLU A 44 -6.22 -10.74 1.31
N ALA A 45 -6.29 -11.24 0.07
CA ALA A 45 -5.13 -11.76 -0.66
C ALA A 45 -4.06 -10.69 -0.96
N GLU A 46 -4.48 -9.47 -1.28
CA GLU A 46 -3.53 -8.36 -1.43
C GLU A 46 -2.92 -7.96 -0.08
N GLY A 47 -3.67 -8.04 1.02
CA GLY A 47 -3.21 -7.74 2.37
C GLY A 47 -2.11 -8.69 2.88
N GLU A 48 -1.96 -9.88 2.27
CA GLU A 48 -0.87 -10.82 2.53
C GLU A 48 0.45 -10.39 1.86
N ARG A 49 0.37 -9.69 0.73
CA ARG A 49 1.53 -9.30 -0.09
C ARG A 49 1.85 -7.81 -0.07
N TYR A 50 0.89 -6.97 0.25
CA TYR A 50 1.00 -5.52 0.21
C TYR A 50 0.59 -4.93 1.55
N ALA A 51 1.26 -3.86 1.96
CA ALA A 51 0.95 -3.10 3.15
C ALA A 51 0.43 -1.71 2.77
N LEU A 52 -0.72 -1.31 3.31
CA LEU A 52 -1.03 0.11 3.40
C LEU A 52 -0.20 0.67 4.55
N THR A 53 0.94 1.29 4.24
CA THR A 53 1.90 1.76 5.26
C THR A 53 1.27 2.70 6.29
N CYS A 54 0.18 3.40 5.94
CA CYS A 54 -0.59 4.23 6.87
C CYS A 54 -1.36 3.45 7.96
N MET A 55 -1.67 2.16 7.73
CA MET A 55 -2.41 1.28 8.64
C MET A 55 -1.58 0.11 9.17
N ALA A 56 -0.58 -0.33 8.43
CA ALA A 56 0.23 -1.49 8.76
C ALA A 56 1.07 -1.28 10.04
N ARG A 57 1.09 -2.33 10.87
CA ARG A 57 2.00 -2.48 12.00
C ARG A 57 2.87 -3.73 11.80
N PRO A 58 4.20 -3.62 11.87
CA PRO A 58 5.09 -4.78 11.75
C PRO A 58 4.82 -5.79 12.87
N GLN A 59 4.91 -7.09 12.54
CA GLN A 59 4.94 -8.21 13.50
C GLN A 59 6.33 -8.86 13.55
N SER A 60 7.17 -8.59 12.57
CA SER A 60 8.57 -9.00 12.48
C SER A 60 9.40 -7.90 11.80
N ASP A 61 10.70 -8.13 11.63
CA ASP A 61 11.56 -7.28 10.80
C ASP A 61 11.07 -7.32 9.35
N LEU A 62 11.02 -6.16 8.68
CA LEU A 62 10.42 -6.02 7.36
C LEU A 62 11.43 -5.59 6.30
N VAL A 63 11.29 -6.15 5.11
CA VAL A 63 11.81 -5.57 3.86
C VAL A 63 10.61 -5.23 2.98
N LEU A 64 10.50 -3.96 2.59
CA LEU A 64 9.39 -3.45 1.80
C LEU A 64 9.88 -2.81 0.50
N ASP A 65 9.18 -3.09 -0.60
CA ASP A 65 9.33 -2.34 -1.84
C ASP A 65 8.28 -1.23 -1.91
N ARG A 66 8.73 0.01 -2.02
CA ARG A 66 7.88 1.20 -1.91
C ARG A 66 7.45 1.65 -3.30
N GLY A 67 6.19 2.06 -3.45
CA GLY A 67 5.65 2.47 -4.75
C GLY A 67 5.33 1.28 -5.66
N SER A 68 5.40 0.05 -5.15
CA SER A 68 4.74 -1.11 -5.75
C SER A 68 3.27 -1.11 -5.32
N TYR A 69 2.38 -1.20 -6.30
CA TYR A 69 0.93 -1.13 -6.13
C TYR A 69 0.31 -2.51 -6.35
N PRO A 70 -0.76 -2.86 -5.62
CA PRO A 70 -1.48 -4.10 -5.86
C PRO A 70 -2.21 -4.05 -7.21
N PRO A 71 -2.44 -5.20 -7.86
CA PRO A 71 -3.02 -5.26 -9.20
C PRO A 71 -4.45 -4.71 -9.29
N SER A 72 -5.16 -4.53 -8.17
CA SER A 72 -6.46 -3.86 -8.15
C SER A 72 -6.45 -2.41 -8.60
N ILE A 73 -5.29 -1.73 -8.61
CA ILE A 73 -5.20 -0.34 -9.08
C ILE A 73 -5.43 -0.21 -10.59
N ASP A 74 -5.13 -1.26 -11.35
CA ASP A 74 -5.21 -1.25 -12.82
C ASP A 74 -6.65 -1.49 -13.33
N GLY A 75 -7.61 -1.75 -12.43
CA GLY A 75 -9.02 -1.94 -12.78
C GLY A 75 -9.70 -0.70 -13.37
N ASP A 76 -9.11 0.49 -13.21
CA ASP A 76 -9.56 1.73 -13.85
C ASP A 76 -8.67 2.14 -15.04
N ALA A 77 -7.50 1.53 -15.23
CA ALA A 77 -6.52 1.95 -16.24
C ALA A 77 -6.85 1.49 -17.67
N GLU A 78 -7.71 0.47 -17.84
CA GLU A 78 -8.19 0.06 -19.16
C GLU A 78 -9.45 0.81 -19.64
N ALA A 79 -10.03 1.69 -18.82
CA ALA A 79 -11.25 2.42 -19.18
C ALA A 79 -11.00 3.69 -20.02
N ASP A 80 -9.76 4.22 -20.06
CA ASP A 80 -9.43 5.48 -20.74
C ASP A 80 -8.63 5.32 -22.06
N ALA A 81 -8.43 4.10 -22.55
CA ALA A 81 -7.65 3.84 -23.77
C ALA A 81 -8.48 3.68 -25.06
N VAL A 82 -9.80 3.91 -25.05
CA VAL A 82 -10.65 3.79 -26.25
C VAL A 82 -11.49 5.04 -26.48
N ALA A 83 -10.84 6.11 -26.95
CA ALA A 83 -11.50 7.22 -27.62
C ALA A 83 -10.54 7.88 -28.63
N ASP A 84 -10.28 7.17 -29.74
CA ASP A 84 -9.75 7.76 -30.98
C ASP A 84 -10.48 7.08 -32.16
N ASP A 85 -11.62 7.68 -32.55
CA ASP A 85 -12.22 7.62 -33.90
C ASP A 85 -12.82 8.99 -34.23
#